data_AF-A0A7U6QME5-F1
#
_entry.id   AF-A0A7U6QME5-F1
#
_cell.length_a   1.000
_cell.length_b   1.000
_cell.length_c   1.000
_cell.angle_alpha   90.00
_cell.angle_beta   90.00
_cell.angle_gamma   90.00
#
_symmetry.space_group_name_H-M   'P 1'
#
loop_
_entity.id
_entity.type
_entity.pdbx_description
1 polymer ?
#
loop_
_entity_poly.entity_id
_entity_poly.type
_entity_poly.pdbx_seq_one_letter_code
_entity_poly.pdbx_strand_id
1 'polypeptide(L)'
;MLGEIFYRHVLVDKPNLIRHKAYKEDTDTKVSWSYDDDDFQAWCTGKTGVPLVDAAMRCLNATGFMHNRLRMVTAMFLTKDLLIDWRLGERYFMQQLIDGDFASNNGGWQWSASTGTDSAPYFRIMNPFSQGSTHDKKAIFIKTWLPELKDIPASTLHSEG
;
A
#
# COMPACT_ATOMS: atom_id res chain seq x y z
N MET A 1 -19.24 -0.01 5.04
CA MET A 1 -20.49 -0.44 4.36
C MET A 1 -21.02 0.59 3.33
N LEU A 2 -20.23 1.60 2.90
CA LEU A 2 -20.63 2.54 1.83
C LEU A 2 -19.63 2.60 0.65
N GLY A 3 -18.43 2.04 0.79
CA GLY A 3 -17.41 2.04 -0.28
C GLY A 3 -17.61 0.96 -1.35
N GLU A 4 -18.01 -0.25 -0.96
CA GLU A 4 -18.20 -1.38 -1.90
C GLU A 4 -19.23 -1.10 -3.01
N ILE A 5 -20.34 -0.42 -2.68
CA ILE A 5 -21.39 -0.10 -3.64
C ILE A 5 -20.93 0.97 -4.62
N PHE A 6 -20.10 1.92 -4.17
CA PHE A 6 -19.54 2.97 -5.02
C PHE A 6 -18.58 2.41 -6.06
N TYR A 7 -17.63 1.55 -5.66
CA TYR A 7 -16.68 0.94 -6.60
C TYR A 7 -17.34 0.00 -7.61
N ARG A 8 -18.39 -0.74 -7.21
CA ARG A 8 -19.18 -1.56 -8.15
C ARG A 8 -19.91 -0.73 -9.20
N HIS A 9 -20.48 0.42 -8.82
CA HIS A 9 -21.12 1.32 -9.79
C HIS A 9 -20.12 1.90 -10.79
N VAL A 10 -18.92 2.29 -10.33
CA VAL A 10 -17.86 2.84 -11.20
C VAL A 10 -17.35 1.80 -12.21
N LEU A 11 -17.27 0.51 -11.83
CA LEU A 11 -16.83 -0.55 -12.73
C LEU A 11 -17.83 -0.87 -13.86
N VAL A 12 -19.14 -0.75 -13.59
CA VAL A 12 -20.19 -0.97 -14.61
C VAL A 12 -20.18 0.16 -15.63
N ASP A 13 -19.95 1.40 -15.18
CA ASP A 13 -19.98 2.58 -16.04
C ASP A 13 -18.69 2.71 -16.89
N LYS A 14 -17.55 2.18 -16.43
CA LYS A 14 -16.24 2.31 -17.12
C LYS A 14 -15.46 0.99 -17.22
N PRO A 15 -15.78 0.13 -18.21
CA PRO A 15 -15.13 -1.18 -18.39
C PRO A 15 -13.62 -1.12 -18.66
N ASN A 16 -13.06 0.05 -19.01
CA ASN A 16 -11.62 0.22 -19.19
C ASN A 16 -10.81 0.13 -17.89
N LEU A 17 -11.42 0.35 -16.72
CA LEU A 17 -10.75 0.17 -15.42
C LEU A 17 -10.42 -1.31 -15.12
N ILE A 18 -11.14 -2.23 -15.77
CA ILE A 18 -10.90 -3.68 -15.74
C ILE A 18 -9.68 -4.05 -16.62
N ARG A 19 -9.14 -3.12 -17.41
CA ARG A 19 -8.03 -3.35 -18.35
C ARG A 19 -6.68 -2.81 -17.87
N HIS A 20 -6.47 -2.68 -16.56
CA HIS A 20 -5.22 -2.16 -15.97
C HIS A 20 -4.83 -0.75 -16.46
N LYS A 21 -5.80 0.08 -16.87
CA LYS A 21 -5.56 1.48 -17.24
C LYS A 21 -5.87 2.39 -16.06
N ALA A 22 -5.01 3.37 -15.81
CA ALA A 22 -5.33 4.43 -14.85
C ALA A 22 -6.61 5.17 -15.29
N TYR A 23 -7.42 5.62 -14.33
CA TYR A 23 -8.59 6.44 -14.64
C TYR A 23 -8.19 7.76 -15.33
N LYS A 24 -7.04 8.34 -14.98
CA LYS A 24 -6.42 9.47 -15.68
C LYS A 24 -5.34 8.95 -16.63
N GLU A 25 -5.63 8.87 -17.92
CA GLU A 25 -4.67 8.41 -18.95
C GLU A 25 -3.33 9.19 -18.93
N ASP A 26 -3.38 10.47 -18.54
CA ASP A 26 -2.19 11.32 -18.35
C ASP A 26 -1.23 10.84 -17.25
N THR A 27 -1.72 10.15 -16.21
CA THR A 27 -0.85 9.68 -15.12
C THR A 27 -0.05 8.43 -15.49
N ASP A 28 -0.56 7.63 -16.42
CA ASP A 28 0.18 6.48 -16.97
C ASP A 28 1.33 6.90 -17.88
N THR A 29 1.25 8.09 -18.48
CA THR A 29 2.24 8.59 -19.44
C THR A 29 3.22 9.62 -18.88
N LYS A 30 2.89 10.27 -17.74
CA LYS A 30 3.71 11.33 -17.13
C LYS A 30 4.57 10.87 -15.95
N VAL A 31 4.29 9.71 -15.35
CA VAL A 31 5.08 9.18 -14.23
C VAL A 31 6.09 8.17 -14.77
N SER A 32 7.38 8.44 -14.54
CA SER A 32 8.45 7.49 -14.83
C SER A 32 8.53 6.45 -13.71
N TRP A 33 7.70 5.41 -13.80
CA TRP A 33 7.72 4.32 -12.83
C TRP A 33 9.05 3.57 -12.84
N SER A 34 9.54 3.24 -11.65
CA SER A 34 10.64 2.31 -11.45
C SER A 34 10.15 0.87 -11.62
N TYR A 35 11.00 0.03 -12.20
CA TYR A 35 10.83 -1.41 -12.29
C TYR A 35 12.02 -2.13 -11.65
N ASP A 36 12.60 -1.51 -10.63
CA ASP A 36 13.63 -2.13 -9.81
C ASP A 36 13.04 -3.34 -9.08
N ASP A 37 13.47 -4.54 -9.51
CA ASP A 37 12.97 -5.79 -8.95
C ASP A 37 13.46 -5.99 -7.52
N ASP A 38 14.65 -5.50 -7.16
CA ASP A 38 15.18 -5.66 -5.81
C ASP A 38 14.34 -4.88 -4.80
N ASP A 39 14.00 -3.62 -5.10
CA ASP A 39 13.11 -2.80 -4.27
C ASP A 39 11.70 -3.40 -4.19
N PHE A 40 11.18 -3.92 -5.32
CA PHE A 40 9.88 -4.57 -5.34
C PHE A 40 9.86 -5.86 -4.49
N GLN A 41 10.89 -6.69 -4.59
CA GLN A 41 11.04 -7.90 -3.78
C GLN A 41 11.24 -7.56 -2.29
N ALA A 42 11.99 -6.51 -1.97
CA ALA A 42 12.14 -6.03 -0.61
C ALA A 42 10.79 -5.59 -0.02
N TRP A 43 9.97 -4.88 -0.80
CA TRP A 43 8.60 -4.54 -0.41
C TRP A 43 7.72 -5.78 -0.24
N CYS A 44 7.71 -6.71 -1.20
CA CYS A 44 6.90 -7.92 -1.13
C CYS A 44 7.23 -8.76 0.12
N THR A 45 8.52 -8.89 0.44
CA THR A 45 9.01 -9.73 1.54
C THR A 45 9.08 -9.03 2.90
N GLY A 46 8.80 -7.73 2.97
CA GLY A 46 8.88 -6.93 4.20
C GLY A 46 10.32 -6.80 4.71
N LYS A 47 11.20 -6.32 3.84
CA LYS A 47 12.63 -6.03 4.06
C LYS A 47 13.05 -4.66 3.54
N THR A 48 12.15 -3.69 3.54
CA THR A 48 12.42 -2.32 3.05
C THR A 48 13.26 -1.51 4.04
N GLY A 49 13.35 -1.95 5.29
CA GLY A 49 13.99 -1.20 6.37
C GLY A 49 13.06 -0.18 7.03
N VAL A 50 11.79 -0.09 6.60
CA VAL A 50 10.77 0.75 7.22
C VAL A 50 9.86 -0.13 8.10
N PRO A 51 10.01 -0.09 9.44
CA PRO A 51 9.43 -1.12 10.31
C PRO A 51 7.92 -1.32 10.19
N LEU A 52 7.15 -0.24 9.99
CA LEU A 52 5.70 -0.35 9.83
C LEU A 52 5.30 -1.02 8.51
N VAL A 53 6.03 -0.72 7.43
CA VAL A 53 5.82 -1.33 6.10
C VAL A 53 6.20 -2.81 6.18
N ASP A 54 7.36 -3.11 6.74
CA ASP A 54 7.86 -4.49 6.86
C ASP A 54 6.93 -5.36 7.71
N ALA A 55 6.48 -4.85 8.85
CA ALA A 55 5.51 -5.54 9.70
C ALA A 55 4.18 -5.78 8.98
N ALA A 56 3.68 -4.81 8.21
CA ALA A 56 2.46 -4.96 7.45
C ALA A 56 2.59 -6.02 6.36
N MET A 57 3.67 -6.00 5.59
CA MET A 57 3.89 -6.97 4.50
C MET A 57 4.08 -8.39 5.04
N ARG A 58 4.80 -8.56 6.15
CA ARG A 58 4.90 -9.87 6.82
C ARG A 58 3.57 -10.35 7.38
N CYS A 59 2.75 -9.45 7.94
CA CYS A 59 1.39 -9.77 8.38
C CYS A 59 0.52 -10.27 7.22
N LEU A 60 0.54 -9.57 6.08
CA LEU A 60 -0.18 -9.98 4.87
C LEU A 60 0.27 -11.37 4.40
N ASN A 61 1.57 -11.58 4.26
CA ASN A 61 2.11 -12.83 3.72
C ASN A 61 1.82 -14.03 4.64
N ALA A 62 1.76 -13.81 5.96
CA ALA A 62 1.52 -14.88 6.92
C ALA A 62 0.02 -15.19 7.11
N THR A 63 -0.86 -14.21 6.96
CA THR A 63 -2.28 -14.34 7.33
C THR A 63 -3.24 -14.24 6.16
N GLY A 64 -2.82 -13.66 5.05
CA GLY A 64 -3.69 -13.25 3.96
C GLY A 64 -4.60 -12.06 4.30
N PHE A 65 -4.38 -11.39 5.43
CA PHE A 65 -5.13 -10.22 5.85
C PHE A 65 -4.21 -9.03 6.11
N MET A 66 -4.67 -7.84 5.71
CA MET A 66 -4.02 -6.58 6.07
C MET A 66 -5.07 -5.54 6.44
N HIS A 67 -4.88 -4.85 7.57
CA HIS A 67 -5.78 -3.77 7.98
C HIS A 67 -5.79 -2.63 6.94
N ASN A 68 -6.95 -2.03 6.68
CA ASN A 68 -7.12 -1.04 5.61
C ASN A 68 -6.12 0.14 5.69
N ARG A 69 -5.81 0.61 6.90
CA ARG A 69 -4.79 1.66 7.09
C ARG A 69 -3.41 1.23 6.59
N LEU A 70 -3.03 -0.02 6.87
CA LEU A 70 -1.74 -0.57 6.46
C LEU A 70 -1.71 -0.81 4.95
N ARG A 71 -2.85 -1.17 4.33
CA ARG A 71 -2.97 -1.22 2.85
C ARG A 71 -2.66 0.14 2.23
N MET A 72 -3.20 1.22 2.80
CA MET A 72 -2.92 2.59 2.31
C MET A 72 -1.43 2.95 2.50
N VAL A 73 -0.85 2.69 3.66
CA VAL A 73 0.56 3.01 3.96
C VAL A 73 1.50 2.25 3.03
N THR A 74 1.32 0.94 2.88
CA THR A 74 2.18 0.09 2.04
C THR A 74 2.03 0.41 0.56
N ALA A 75 0.82 0.74 0.08
CA ALA A 75 0.58 1.14 -1.30
C ALA A 75 1.17 2.52 -1.62
N MET A 76 1.03 3.50 -0.71
CA MET A 76 1.69 4.81 -0.87
C MET A 76 3.20 4.69 -0.82
N PHE A 77 3.75 3.85 0.06
CA PHE A 77 5.18 3.60 0.10
C PHE A 77 5.70 3.04 -1.23
N LEU A 78 5.04 2.02 -1.78
CA LEU A 78 5.41 1.44 -3.07
C LEU A 78 5.39 2.48 -4.20
N THR A 79 4.34 3.30 -4.25
CA THR A 79 4.08 4.19 -5.41
C THR A 79 4.72 5.57 -5.29
N LYS A 80 5.04 6.03 -4.08
CA LYS A 80 5.54 7.40 -3.83
C LYS A 80 6.95 7.44 -3.27
N ASP A 81 7.35 6.46 -2.47
CA ASP A 81 8.70 6.38 -1.93
C ASP A 81 9.60 5.57 -2.88
N LEU A 82 9.15 4.39 -3.34
CA LEU A 82 9.89 3.56 -4.29
C LEU A 82 9.62 3.92 -5.76
N LEU A 83 8.58 4.72 -6.02
CA LEU A 83 8.10 5.06 -7.37
C LEU A 83 7.85 3.83 -8.26
N ILE A 84 7.48 2.69 -7.69
CA ILE A 84 7.18 1.46 -8.43
C ILE A 84 5.74 1.50 -8.96
N ASP A 85 5.52 0.93 -10.15
CA ASP A 85 4.19 0.87 -10.79
C ASP A 85 3.18 0.17 -9.86
N TRP A 86 2.12 0.90 -9.52
CA TRP A 86 1.01 0.46 -8.69
C TRP A 86 0.36 -0.86 -9.15
N ARG A 87 0.43 -1.18 -10.45
CA ARG A 87 -0.08 -2.44 -11.01
C ARG A 87 0.64 -3.66 -10.47
N LEU A 88 1.93 -3.54 -10.15
CA LEU A 88 2.71 -4.63 -9.54
C LEU A 88 2.20 -4.89 -8.12
N GLY A 89 1.98 -3.83 -7.34
CA GLY A 89 1.40 -3.91 -6.01
C GLY A 89 -0.04 -4.44 -6.01
N GLU A 90 -0.88 -3.98 -6.94
CA GLU A 90 -2.25 -4.47 -7.13
C GLU A 90 -2.27 -5.99 -7.36
N ARG A 91 -1.42 -6.46 -8.29
CA ARG A 91 -1.29 -7.87 -8.62
C ARG A 91 -0.83 -8.68 -7.40
N TYR A 92 0.17 -8.18 -6.66
CA TYR A 92 0.65 -8.84 -5.45
C TYR A 92 -0.45 -8.95 -4.39
N PHE A 93 -1.19 -7.87 -4.14
CA PHE A 93 -2.30 -7.85 -3.20
C PHE A 93 -3.40 -8.85 -3.57
N MET A 94 -3.75 -8.95 -4.86
CA MET A 94 -4.72 -9.95 -5.34
C MET A 94 -4.27 -11.40 -5.12
N GLN A 95 -2.95 -11.66 -5.10
CA GLN A 95 -2.42 -13.01 -4.87
C GLN A 95 -2.39 -13.38 -3.39
N GLN A 96 -2.27 -12.40 -2.49
CA GLN A 96 -2.11 -12.63 -1.05
C GLN A 96 -3.40 -12.46 -0.24
N LEU A 97 -4.27 -11.52 -0.62
CA LEU A 97 -5.46 -11.18 0.16
C LEU A 97 -6.54 -12.24 0.05
N ILE A 98 -6.89 -12.86 1.17
CA ILE A 98 -8.01 -13.81 1.26
C ILE A 98 -9.35 -13.09 1.04
N ASP A 99 -9.42 -11.80 1.41
CA ASP A 99 -10.58 -10.93 1.21
C ASP A 99 -10.49 -10.08 -0.06
N GLY A 100 -9.66 -10.48 -1.03
CA GLY A 100 -9.42 -9.74 -2.26
C GLY A 100 -10.67 -9.54 -3.13
N ASP A 101 -11.41 -8.45 -2.90
CA ASP A 101 -12.39 -7.93 -3.84
C ASP A 101 -11.71 -7.01 -4.85
N PHE A 102 -11.79 -7.37 -6.13
CA PHE A 102 -11.14 -6.65 -7.23
C PHE A 102 -11.52 -5.17 -7.28
N ALA A 103 -12.78 -4.84 -6.99
CA ALA A 103 -13.28 -3.46 -7.05
C ALA A 103 -12.67 -2.58 -5.96
N SER A 104 -12.64 -3.09 -4.73
CA SER A 104 -12.06 -2.38 -3.59
C SER A 104 -10.53 -2.29 -3.68
N ASN A 105 -9.87 -3.31 -4.25
CA ASN A 105 -8.42 -3.32 -4.44
C ASN A 105 -8.01 -2.33 -5.54
N ASN A 106 -8.62 -2.39 -6.72
CA ASN A 106 -8.31 -1.50 -7.84
C ASN A 106 -8.56 -0.03 -7.47
N GLY A 107 -9.69 0.26 -6.81
CA GLY A 107 -10.03 1.59 -6.33
C GLY A 107 -9.05 2.14 -5.29
N GLY A 108 -8.58 1.28 -4.37
CA GLY A 108 -7.61 1.65 -3.33
C GLY A 108 -6.20 1.92 -3.87
N TRP A 109 -5.74 1.13 -4.83
CA TRP A 109 -4.45 1.33 -5.50
C TRP A 109 -4.46 2.59 -6.36
N GLN A 110 -5.50 2.81 -7.15
CA GLN A 110 -5.62 4.04 -7.94
C GLN A 110 -5.71 5.31 -7.07
N TRP A 111 -6.37 5.23 -5.91
CA TRP A 111 -6.42 6.34 -4.96
C TRP A 111 -5.04 6.63 -4.34
N SER A 112 -4.32 5.57 -3.95
CA SER A 112 -2.99 5.67 -3.33
C SER A 112 -1.92 6.18 -4.30
N ALA A 113 -1.99 5.72 -5.56
CA ALA A 113 -1.09 6.11 -6.64
C ALA A 113 -1.43 7.48 -7.26
N SER A 114 -2.46 8.17 -6.77
CA SER A 114 -2.92 9.45 -7.33
C SER A 114 -3.46 9.36 -8.78
N THR A 115 -3.84 8.17 -9.26
CA THR A 115 -4.21 7.87 -10.66
C THR A 115 -5.73 7.71 -10.93
N GLY A 116 -6.54 7.58 -9.89
CA GLY A 116 -8.01 7.47 -9.90
C GLY A 116 -8.82 8.79 -9.93
N THR A 117 -10.15 8.66 -9.97
CA THR A 117 -11.15 9.73 -10.19
C THR A 117 -11.32 10.76 -9.06
N ASP A 118 -10.89 10.42 -7.84
CA ASP A 118 -10.87 11.31 -6.66
C ASP A 118 -9.68 10.95 -5.77
N SER A 119 -8.51 10.88 -6.39
CA SER A 119 -7.32 10.35 -5.72
C SER A 119 -6.73 11.34 -4.74
N ALA A 120 -6.00 10.81 -3.76
CA ALA A 120 -5.11 11.61 -2.94
C ALA A 120 -4.30 12.56 -3.85
N PRO A 121 -4.22 13.86 -3.56
CA PRO A 121 -3.34 14.75 -4.29
C PRO A 121 -1.93 14.16 -4.31
N TYR A 122 -1.17 14.37 -5.39
CA TYR A 122 0.17 13.80 -5.53
C TYR A 122 1.04 14.02 -4.27
N PHE A 123 0.99 15.23 -3.72
CA PHE A 123 1.71 15.63 -2.50
C PHE A 123 1.21 15.01 -1.18
N ARG A 124 0.07 14.30 -1.17
CA ARG A 124 -0.38 13.60 0.04
C ARG A 124 0.39 12.29 0.18
N ILE A 125 1.39 12.29 1.04
CA ILE A 125 2.20 11.12 1.39
C ILE A 125 1.83 10.72 2.82
N MET A 126 1.51 9.44 3.03
CA MET A 126 1.37 8.90 4.38
C MET A 126 2.74 8.45 4.87
N ASN A 127 3.42 9.33 5.61
CA ASN A 127 4.67 9.00 6.27
C ASN A 127 4.48 7.77 7.21
N PRO A 128 5.13 6.62 6.94
CA PRO A 128 4.95 5.40 7.72
C PRO A 128 5.32 5.57 9.20
N PHE A 129 6.35 6.37 9.50
CA PHE A 129 6.82 6.63 10.85
C PHE A 129 5.79 7.42 11.67
N SER A 130 5.21 8.46 11.06
CA SER A 130 4.12 9.23 11.67
C SER A 130 2.84 8.39 11.86
N GLN A 131 2.54 7.48 10.93
CA GLN A 131 1.40 6.58 11.08
C GLN A 131 1.63 5.59 12.23
N GLY A 132 2.85 5.06 12.37
CA GLY A 132 3.27 4.19 13.46
C GLY A 132 3.18 4.88 14.81
N SER A 133 3.76 6.07 14.96
CA SER A 133 3.71 6.82 16.22
C SER A 133 2.28 7.18 16.65
N THR A 134 1.37 7.39 15.68
CA THR A 134 -0.03 7.73 15.97
C THR A 134 -0.84 6.50 16.40
N HIS A 135 -0.72 5.38 15.68
CA HIS A 135 -1.65 4.25 15.78
C HIS A 135 -1.05 3.00 16.46
N ASP A 136 0.28 2.90 16.53
CA ASP A 136 1.01 1.81 17.19
C ASP A 136 2.02 2.38 18.20
N LYS A 137 1.60 3.29 19.08
CA LYS A 137 2.46 4.06 20.02
C LYS A 137 3.50 3.25 20.80
N LYS A 138 3.22 1.98 21.07
CA LYS A 138 4.09 1.07 21.84
C LYS A 138 4.88 0.11 20.94
N ALA A 139 4.80 0.28 19.62
CA ALA A 139 5.34 -0.60 18.60
C ALA A 139 4.90 -2.07 18.79
N ILE A 140 3.69 -2.32 19.32
CA ILE A 140 3.22 -3.67 19.62
C ILE A 140 3.01 -4.44 18.32
N PHE A 141 2.36 -3.81 17.34
CA PHE A 141 2.14 -4.44 16.04
C PHE A 141 3.47 -4.68 15.33
N ILE A 142 4.35 -3.68 15.29
CA ILE A 142 5.69 -3.80 14.68
C ILE A 142 6.46 -4.96 15.31
N LYS A 143 6.55 -5.02 16.64
CA LYS A 143 7.32 -6.07 17.35
C LYS A 143 6.71 -7.46 17.24
N THR A 144 5.40 -7.55 17.01
CA THR A 144 4.73 -8.84 16.78
C THR A 144 5.19 -9.45 15.46
N TRP A 145 5.33 -8.64 14.41
CA TRP A 145 5.68 -9.09 13.06
C TRP A 145 7.17 -9.01 12.75
N LEU A 146 7.92 -8.22 13.52
CA LEU A 146 9.37 -8.07 13.48
C LEU A 146 9.97 -8.43 14.85
N PRO A 147 9.96 -9.72 15.25
CA PRO A 147 10.48 -10.15 16.54
C PRO A 147 11.96 -9.80 16.74
N GLU A 148 12.73 -9.64 15.65
CA GLU A 148 14.11 -9.14 15.69
C GLU A 148 14.24 -7.71 16.24
N LEU A 149 13.15 -6.92 16.24
CA LEU A 149 13.09 -5.55 16.76
C LEU A 149 12.45 -5.44 18.15
N LYS A 150 12.15 -6.57 18.81
CA LYS A 150 11.40 -6.59 20.08
C LYS A 150 12.03 -5.72 21.19
N ASP A 151 13.36 -5.65 21.24
CA ASP A 151 14.12 -4.97 22.28
C ASP A 151 14.40 -3.50 21.93
N ILE A 152 14.06 -3.06 20.71
CA ILE A 152 14.25 -1.68 20.27
C ILE A 152 13.15 -0.79 20.88
N PRO A 153 13.48 0.41 21.39
CA PRO A 153 12.48 1.36 21.88
C PRO A 153 11.50 1.78 20.79
N ALA A 154 10.21 1.90 21.14
CA ALA A 154 9.17 2.31 20.19
C ALA A 154 9.45 3.70 19.58
N SER A 155 10.04 4.63 20.35
CA SER A 155 10.45 5.95 19.84
C SER A 155 11.42 5.85 18.67
N THR A 156 12.34 4.88 18.70
CA THR A 156 13.31 4.63 17.63
C THR A 156 12.67 3.94 16.43
N LEU A 157 11.70 3.05 16.66
CA LEU A 157 10.97 2.37 15.59
C LEU A 157 10.01 3.31 14.82
N HIS A 158 9.68 4.47 15.39
CA HIS A 158 8.80 5.47 14.79
C HIS A 158 9.52 6.76 14.40
N SER A 159 10.85 6.78 14.40
CA SER A 159 11.63 7.90 13.89
C SER A 159 12.19 7.56 12.51
N GLU A 160 12.11 8.50 11.58
CA GLU A 160 12.99 8.50 10.41
C GLU A 160 14.43 8.61 10.91
N GLY A 161 15.30 7.70 10.44
CA GLY A 161 16.72 7.69 10.78
C GLY A 161 17.48 8.87 10.18
#